data_AF-A0A535DBL7-F1
#
_entry.id   AF-A0A535DBL7-F1
#
_cell.length_a   1.000
_cell.length_b   1.000
_cell.length_c   1.000
_cell.angle_alpha   90.00
_cell.angle_beta   90.00
_cell.angle_gamma   90.00
#
_symmetry.space_group_name_H-M   'P 1'
#
loop_
_entity.id
_entity.type
_entity.pdbx_description
1 polymer ?
#
loop_
_entity_poly.entity_id
_entity_poly.type
_entity_poly.pdbx_seq_one_letter_code
_entity_poly.pdbx_strand_id
1 'polypeptide(L)'
;MLDKKKRRVPTKIVPTSRVKKVIELAFQLCGSAGDPRVSTGHILLALATEGEGIAAHVLKDLGATRQRIESELAELTEPEA
;
A
#
# COMPACT_ATOMS: atom_id res chain seq x y z
N MET A 1 19.62 -20.85 30.14
CA MET A 1 20.08 -19.48 29.86
C MET A 1 19.59 -19.11 28.47
N LEU A 2 18.64 -18.19 28.33
CA LEU A 2 18.15 -17.73 27.02
C LEU A 2 19.00 -16.54 26.57
N ASP A 3 19.85 -16.76 25.55
CA ASP A 3 20.54 -15.70 24.82
C ASP A 3 19.49 -14.86 24.09
N LYS A 4 18.99 -13.82 24.75
CA LYS A 4 18.14 -12.80 24.15
C LYS A 4 19.01 -12.01 23.18
N LYS A 5 19.22 -12.52 21.96
CA LYS A 5 19.81 -11.77 20.83
C LYS A 5 19.13 -10.41 20.78
N LYS A 6 19.85 -9.38 21.22
CA LYS A 6 19.40 -7.99 21.18
C LYS A 6 18.96 -7.69 19.75
N ARG A 7 17.66 -7.52 19.51
CA ARG A 7 17.15 -7.00 18.23
C ARG A 7 17.80 -5.64 18.03
N ARG A 8 18.81 -5.58 17.16
CA ARG A 8 19.38 -4.32 16.71
C ARG A 8 18.31 -3.66 15.85
N VAL A 9 17.60 -2.71 16.43
CA VAL A 9 16.70 -1.84 15.67
C VAL A 9 17.60 -0.95 14.82
N PRO A 10 17.52 -0.98 13.48
CA PRO A 10 18.37 -0.14 12.65
C PRO A 10 18.09 1.34 12.94
N THR A 11 19.15 2.13 13.20
CA THR A 11 19.05 3.57 13.52
C THR A 11 18.56 4.43 12.35
N LYS A 12 18.53 3.87 11.12
CA LYS A 12 18.02 4.53 9.90
C LYS A 12 17.36 3.50 8.99
N ILE A 13 16.07 3.67 8.74
CA ILE A 13 15.32 2.85 7.78
C ILE A 13 15.38 3.58 6.43
N VAL A 14 15.96 2.92 5.43
CA VAL A 14 16.02 3.45 4.06
C VAL A 14 14.96 2.71 3.23
N PRO A 15 14.08 3.43 2.51
CA PRO A 15 13.12 2.79 1.61
C PRO A 15 13.82 1.96 0.54
N THR A 16 13.35 0.73 0.36
CA THR A 16 13.78 -0.11 -0.76
C THR A 16 13.26 0.46 -2.08
N SER A 17 13.83 0.05 -3.22
CA SER A 17 13.34 0.45 -4.54
C SER A 17 11.85 0.12 -4.73
N ARG A 18 11.39 -1.00 -4.15
CA ARG A 18 9.98 -1.39 -4.15
C ARG A 18 9.10 -0.40 -3.39
N VAL A 19 9.53 0.04 -2.20
CA VAL A 19 8.79 1.06 -1.44
C VAL A 19 8.67 2.35 -2.26
N LYS A 20 9.75 2.78 -2.91
CA LYS A 20 9.71 3.96 -3.78
C LYS A 20 8.69 3.80 -4.92
N LYS A 21 8.66 2.64 -5.58
CA LYS A 21 7.71 2.33 -6.65
C LYS A 21 6.26 2.37 -6.18
N VAL A 22 5.96 1.80 -5.02
CA VAL A 22 4.61 1.84 -4.42
C VAL A 22 4.18 3.28 -4.14
N ILE A 23 5.09 4.11 -3.62
CA ILE A 23 4.79 5.53 -3.39
C ILE A 23 4.52 6.28 -4.69
N GLU A 24 5.33 6.07 -5.73
CA GLU A 24 5.09 6.65 -7.07
C GLU A 24 3.70 6.25 -7.62
N LEU A 25 3.35 4.96 -7.53
CA LEU A 25 2.04 4.46 -7.94
C LEU A 25 0.90 5.12 -7.16
N ALA A 26 1.06 5.32 -5.84
CA ALA A 26 0.04 5.97 -5.02
C ALA A 26 -0.21 7.43 -5.46
N PHE A 27 0.85 8.16 -5.83
CA PHE A 27 0.70 9.51 -6.40
C PHE A 27 0.02 9.50 -7.78
N GLN A 28 0.35 8.53 -8.65
CA GLN A 28 -0.29 8.39 -9.96
C GLN A 28 -1.78 8.10 -9.84
N LEU A 29 -2.17 7.21 -8.90
CA LEU A 29 -3.55 6.87 -8.62
C LEU A 29 -4.32 8.08 -8.08
N CYS A 30 -3.75 8.82 -7.13
CA CYS A 30 -4.32 10.06 -6.60
C CYS A 30 -4.57 11.11 -7.70
N GLY A 31 -3.59 11.33 -8.57
CA GLY A 31 -3.75 12.26 -9.69
C GLY A 31 -4.80 11.80 -10.69
N SER A 32 -4.91 10.49 -10.93
CA SER A 32 -5.90 9.92 -11.86
C SER A 32 -7.33 9.95 -11.30
N ALA A 33 -7.47 9.84 -9.98
CA ALA A 33 -8.74 9.97 -9.27
C ALA A 33 -9.21 11.44 -9.16
N GLY A 34 -8.30 12.41 -9.35
CA GLY A 34 -8.58 13.83 -9.13
C GLY A 34 -8.53 14.24 -7.66
N ASP A 35 -8.03 13.36 -6.79
CA ASP A 35 -7.99 13.60 -5.35
C ASP A 35 -6.93 14.66 -5.01
N PRO A 36 -7.21 15.56 -4.05
CA PRO A 36 -6.29 16.64 -3.72
C PRO A 36 -5.04 16.15 -2.98
N ARG A 37 -5.08 14.93 -2.40
CA ARG A 37 -4.01 14.37 -1.56
C ARG A 37 -4.01 12.85 -1.58
N VAL A 38 -2.82 12.25 -1.49
CA VAL A 38 -2.65 10.80 -1.36
C VAL A 38 -3.22 10.31 -0.02
N SER A 39 -4.35 9.61 -0.10
CA SER A 39 -4.99 8.90 1.01
C SER A 39 -4.40 7.49 1.25
N THR A 40 -4.80 6.86 2.36
CA THR A 40 -4.46 5.45 2.66
C THR A 40 -5.02 4.48 1.62
N GLY A 41 -6.15 4.81 1.00
CA GLY A 41 -6.75 4.03 -0.10
C GLY A 41 -5.82 3.95 -1.31
N HIS A 42 -5.19 5.06 -1.70
CA HIS A 42 -4.21 5.06 -2.80
C HIS A 42 -2.98 4.21 -2.48
N ILE A 43 -2.50 4.24 -1.23
CA ILE A 43 -1.37 3.41 -0.81
C ILE A 43 -1.75 1.92 -0.88
N LEU A 44 -2.93 1.56 -0.38
CA LEU A 44 -3.43 0.19 -0.45
C LEU A 44 -3.60 -0.28 -1.90
N LEU A 45 -4.21 0.55 -2.74
CA LEU A 45 -4.40 0.24 -4.16
C LEU A 45 -3.06 0.17 -4.91
N ALA A 46 -2.09 1.01 -4.55
CA ALA A 46 -0.73 0.95 -5.09
C ALA A 46 0.01 -0.34 -4.69
N LEU A 47 -0.14 -0.80 -3.44
CA LEU A 47 0.41 -2.08 -2.99
C LEU A 47 -0.20 -3.26 -3.75
N ALA A 48 -1.52 -3.24 -3.97
CA ALA A 48 -2.20 -4.25 -4.77
C ALA A 48 -1.82 -4.18 -6.26
N THR A 49 -1.52 -2.98 -6.77
CA THR A 49 -1.15 -2.73 -8.18
C THR A 49 0.31 -3.05 -8.48
N GLU A 50 1.24 -2.82 -7.55
CA GLU A 50 2.65 -3.25 -7.73
C GLU A 50 2.73 -4.75 -7.96
N GLY A 51 1.80 -5.52 -7.37
CA GLY A 51 1.50 -6.90 -7.77
C GLY A 51 2.57 -7.93 -7.43
N GLU A 52 3.73 -7.48 -6.97
CA GLU A 52 4.88 -8.31 -6.61
C GLU A 52 5.18 -8.22 -5.11
N GLY A 53 5.96 -9.19 -4.62
CA GLY A 53 6.46 -9.17 -3.25
C GLY A 53 5.42 -9.51 -2.17
N ILE A 54 5.84 -9.34 -0.92
CA ILE A 54 5.14 -9.90 0.25
C ILE A 54 3.74 -9.31 0.43
N ALA A 55 3.59 -7.99 0.24
CA ALA A 55 2.30 -7.32 0.43
C ALA A 55 1.25 -7.80 -0.59
N ALA A 56 1.61 -7.90 -1.87
CA ALA A 56 0.72 -8.40 -2.91
C ALA A 56 0.27 -9.84 -2.65
N HIS A 57 1.19 -10.71 -2.22
CA HIS A 57 0.86 -12.09 -1.82
C HIS A 57 -0.09 -12.13 -0.63
N VAL A 58 0.20 -11.39 0.45
CA VAL A 58 -0.66 -11.34 1.64
C VAL A 58 -2.05 -10.83 1.30
N LEU A 59 -2.16 -9.76 0.50
CA LEU A 59 -3.45 -9.22 0.06
C LEU A 59 -4.23 -10.25 -0.76
N LYS A 60 -3.56 -10.96 -1.68
CA LYS A 60 -4.18 -12.02 -2.48
C LYS A 60 -4.66 -13.19 -1.63
N ASP A 61 -3.85 -13.64 -0.66
CA ASP A 61 -4.19 -14.75 0.24
C ASP A 61 -5.40 -14.41 1.13
N LEU A 62 -5.56 -13.14 1.47
CA LEU A 62 -6.73 -12.62 2.20
C LEU A 62 -7.96 -12.34 1.30
N GLY A 63 -7.85 -12.58 -0.01
CA GLY A 63 -8.93 -12.27 -0.96
C GLY A 63 -9.14 -10.78 -1.23
N ALA A 64 -8.21 -9.93 -0.78
CA ALA A 64 -8.19 -8.49 -1.04
C ALA A 64 -7.52 -8.23 -2.40
N THR A 65 -8.17 -8.66 -3.48
CA THR A 65 -7.70 -8.42 -4.84
C THR A 65 -7.77 -6.93 -5.19
N ARG A 66 -6.98 -6.50 -6.18
CA ARG A 66 -7.03 -5.13 -6.70
C ARG A 66 -8.45 -4.69 -7.05
N GLN A 67 -9.21 -5.50 -7.78
CA GLN A 67 -10.60 -5.16 -8.14
C GLN A 67 -11.50 -5.00 -6.91
N ARG A 68 -11.35 -5.86 -5.91
CA ARG A 68 -12.16 -5.77 -4.68
C ARG A 68 -11.82 -4.49 -3.91
N ILE A 69 -10.54 -4.17 -3.77
CA ILE A 69 -10.08 -2.92 -3.15
C ILE A 69 -10.64 -1.71 -3.89
N GLU A 70 -10.61 -1.69 -5.22
CA GLU A 70 -11.18 -0.60 -6.03
C GLU A 70 -12.69 -0.45 -5.78
N SER A 71 -13.44 -1.55 -5.75
CA SER A 71 -14.88 -1.53 -5.48
C SER A 71 -15.21 -0.99 -4.09
N GLU A 72 -14.55 -1.49 -3.06
CA GLU A 72 -14.79 -1.09 -1.67
C GLU A 72 -14.38 0.37 -1.44
N LEU A 73 -13.28 0.83 -2.05
CA LEU A 73 -12.87 2.24 -1.95
C LEU A 73 -13.89 3.16 -2.62
N ALA A 74 -14.44 2.78 -3.78
CA ALA A 74 -15.46 3.56 -4.46
C ALA A 74 -16.77 3.66 -3.65
N GLU A 75 -17.13 2.62 -2.89
CA GLU A 75 -18.28 2.66 -1.98
C GLU A 75 -18.04 3.55 -0.75
N LEU A 76 -16.81 3.58 -0.24
CA LEU A 76 -16.45 4.37 0.95
C LEU A 76 -16.31 5.87 0.65
N THR A 77 -15.89 6.21 -0.56
CA THR A 77 -15.91 7.59 -1.05
C THR A 77 -17.27 7.89 -1.63
N GLU A 78 -18.25 8.23 -0.79
CA GLU A 78 -19.45 8.87 -1.30
C GLU A 78 -19.04 10.14 -2.06
N PRO A 79 -19.61 10.42 -3.24
CA PRO A 79 -19.39 11.69 -3.90
C PRO A 79 -19.92 12.77 -2.95
N GLU A 80 -19.07 13.72 -2.53
CA GLU A 80 -19.56 14.98 -1.96
C GLU A 80 -20.49 15.59 -3.01
N ALA A 81 -21.79 15.52 -2.74
CA ALA A 81 -22.85 16.15 -3.52
C ALA A 81 -22.84 17.67 -3.32
#